data_AF-A0A7S0BYD7-F1
#
_entry.id   AF-A0A7S0BYD7-F1
#
_cell.length_a   1.000
_cell.length_b   1.000
_cell.length_c   1.000
_cell.angle_alpha   90.00
_cell.angle_beta   90.00
_cell.angle_gamma   90.00
#
_symmetry.space_group_name_H-M   'P 1'
#
loop_
_entity.id
_entity.type
_entity.pdbx_description
1 polymer ?
#
loop_
_entity_poly.entity_id
_entity_poly.type
_entity_poly.pdbx_seq_one_letter_code
_entity_poly.pdbx_strand_id
1 'polypeptide(L)'
;AVSNNHLDRDDSNDRCRELPNDLLVCAHSKECCDICMVDYTLMNDFTRKRTKLGRDELTQVETDGVIKKNMKDNNIRINKKICIMDGRPVCPRSSKKMRCPCNEVTYCSTACQKQHWMIHKMTCKWQVKKEAEKAKKEREKHEKQQQQQAKTKSAANNLTEKQKNFARMEAFFAENNGGEHSIAECAWQLGEHPFVIGGGNLRYGPSGEEFIKGDVAKIYREELGVEWDGSPRFGMGPYEQEKAPEDWIAKARQGKSLRVKDIENELKGMYLNNLK
;
A
#
# COMPACT_ATOMS: atom_id res chain seq x y z
N ALA A 1 67.94 20.07 -32.35
CA ALA A 1 66.96 21.17 -32.28
C ALA A 1 65.57 20.56 -32.38
N VAL A 2 64.90 20.35 -31.25
CA VAL A 2 63.52 19.85 -31.19
C VAL A 2 62.69 21.02 -30.65
N SER A 3 61.96 21.67 -31.56
CA SER A 3 61.06 22.78 -31.25
C SER A 3 59.79 22.24 -30.59
N ASN A 4 59.70 22.41 -29.27
CA ASN A 4 58.49 22.17 -28.50
C ASN A 4 57.44 23.22 -28.87
N ASN A 5 56.47 22.84 -29.71
CA ASN A 5 55.23 23.59 -29.87
C ASN A 5 54.37 23.40 -28.63
N HIS A 6 54.53 24.31 -27.67
CA HIS A 6 53.58 24.48 -26.56
C HIS A 6 52.29 25.04 -27.18
N LEU A 7 51.32 24.17 -27.43
CA LEU A 7 49.96 24.59 -27.73
C LEU A 7 49.38 25.12 -26.43
N ASP A 8 49.50 26.44 -26.23
CA ASP A 8 48.73 27.17 -25.24
C ASP A 8 47.25 26.89 -25.50
N ARG A 9 46.69 25.96 -24.72
CA ARG A 9 45.25 25.81 -24.60
C ARG A 9 44.77 27.08 -23.91
N ASP A 10 44.26 28.01 -24.70
CA ASP A 10 43.49 29.15 -24.20
C ASP A 10 42.39 28.64 -23.26
N ASP A 11 42.64 28.72 -21.95
CA ASP A 11 41.67 28.61 -20.84
C ASP A 11 40.67 29.79 -20.88
N SER A 12 40.07 30.00 -22.05
CA SER A 12 39.14 31.07 -22.39
C SER A 12 37.72 30.79 -21.91
N ASN A 13 37.51 29.73 -21.13
CA ASN A 13 36.18 29.17 -20.86
C ASN A 13 35.44 29.81 -19.67
N ASP A 14 36.07 30.71 -18.90
CA ASP A 14 35.46 31.36 -17.72
C ASP A 14 35.57 32.90 -17.74
N ARG A 15 35.35 33.53 -18.90
CA ARG A 15 35.34 35.00 -18.96
C ARG A 15 33.99 35.56 -18.49
N CYS A 16 33.83 35.66 -17.17
CA CYS A 16 32.90 36.63 -16.59
C CYS A 16 33.42 38.05 -16.86
N ARG A 17 32.51 39.01 -17.00
CA ARG A 17 32.82 40.43 -17.14
C ARG A 17 32.17 41.17 -15.98
N GLU A 18 32.98 41.93 -15.26
CA GLU A 18 32.54 42.85 -14.22
C GLU A 18 32.05 44.15 -14.86
N LEU A 19 30.87 44.60 -14.45
CA LEU A 19 30.31 45.91 -14.80
C LEU A 19 30.65 46.93 -13.69
N PRO A 20 30.56 48.25 -13.95
CA PRO A 20 30.97 49.30 -13.00
C PRO A 20 30.28 49.34 -11.62
N ASN A 21 29.32 48.44 -11.35
CA ASN A 21 28.60 48.32 -10.09
C ASN A 21 28.82 46.94 -9.43
N ASP A 22 29.97 46.32 -9.66
CA ASP A 22 30.30 44.95 -9.24
C ASP A 22 29.27 43.89 -9.68
N LEU A 23 28.55 44.18 -10.76
CA LEU A 23 27.60 43.24 -11.35
C LEU A 23 28.36 42.30 -12.28
N LEU A 24 28.15 41.01 -12.09
CA LEU A 24 28.73 39.97 -12.91
C LEU A 24 27.80 39.64 -14.07
N VAL A 25 28.34 39.65 -15.27
CA VAL A 25 27.68 39.12 -16.46
C VAL A 25 28.61 38.14 -17.14
N CYS A 26 28.05 37.15 -17.84
CA CYS A 26 28.88 36.32 -18.72
C CYS A 26 29.44 37.13 -19.90
N ALA A 27 30.34 36.54 -20.68
CA ALA A 27 30.84 37.11 -21.95
C ALA A 27 29.72 37.55 -22.92
N HIS A 28 28.52 36.96 -22.82
CA HIS A 28 27.34 37.34 -23.61
C HIS A 28 26.52 38.51 -23.03
N SER A 29 27.05 39.21 -22.03
CA SER A 29 26.42 40.36 -21.36
C SER A 29 25.05 40.06 -20.74
N LYS A 30 24.83 38.81 -20.31
CA LYS A 30 23.61 38.38 -19.61
C LYS A 30 23.94 37.90 -18.20
N GLU A 31 23.09 38.25 -17.25
CA GLU A 31 23.18 37.76 -15.85
C GLU A 31 22.82 36.26 -15.78
N CYS A 32 21.83 35.83 -16.56
CA CYS A 32 21.47 34.43 -16.74
C CYS A 32 21.60 34.08 -18.22
N CYS A 33 22.58 33.25 -18.57
CA CYS A 33 22.91 32.98 -19.95
C CYS A 33 22.71 31.51 -20.32
N ASP A 34 21.73 31.28 -21.19
CA ASP A 34 21.42 29.95 -21.74
C ASP A 34 22.57 29.34 -22.56
N ILE A 35 23.55 30.14 -23.01
CA ILE A 35 24.66 29.69 -23.86
C ILE A 35 25.79 29.12 -23.00
N CYS A 36 26.23 29.85 -21.97
CA CYS A 36 27.29 29.39 -21.08
C CYS A 36 26.77 28.62 -19.85
N MET A 37 25.44 28.53 -19.68
CA MET A 37 24.78 27.88 -18.53
C MET A 37 25.16 28.48 -17.17
N VAL A 38 25.60 29.74 -17.13
CA VAL A 38 25.93 30.44 -15.89
C VAL A 38 24.80 31.38 -15.50
N ASP A 39 24.47 31.40 -14.20
CA ASP A 39 23.46 32.26 -13.60
C ASP A 39 24.04 33.10 -12.46
N TYR A 40 24.34 34.35 -12.75
CA TYR A 40 24.81 35.37 -11.80
C TYR A 40 23.66 36.11 -11.12
N THR A 41 22.39 35.78 -11.39
CA THR A 41 21.23 36.54 -10.87
C THR A 41 21.27 36.64 -9.34
N LEU A 42 21.60 35.53 -8.65
CA LEU A 42 21.68 35.53 -7.19
C LEU A 42 22.82 36.41 -6.68
N MET A 43 24.01 36.34 -7.28
CA MET A 43 25.14 37.19 -6.90
C MET A 43 24.84 38.67 -7.16
N ASN A 44 24.25 38.99 -8.31
CA ASN A 44 23.87 40.35 -8.66
C ASN A 44 22.74 40.88 -7.77
N ASP A 45 21.80 40.05 -7.34
CA ASP A 45 20.78 40.44 -6.36
C ASP A 45 21.41 40.83 -5.02
N PHE A 46 22.44 40.10 -4.56
CA PHE A 46 23.21 40.48 -3.38
C PHE A 46 23.95 41.80 -3.58
N THR A 47 24.64 41.98 -4.71
CA THR A 47 25.33 43.24 -5.01
C THR A 47 24.36 44.42 -5.05
N ARG A 48 23.23 44.30 -5.75
CA ARG A 48 22.18 45.35 -5.79
C ARG A 48 21.66 45.67 -4.40
N LYS A 49 21.50 44.66 -3.53
CA LYS A 49 21.04 44.85 -2.15
C LYS A 49 22.08 45.59 -1.31
N ARG A 50 23.38 45.24 -1.44
CA ARG A 50 24.50 45.94 -0.79
C ARG A 50 24.58 47.40 -1.22
N THR A 51 24.59 47.66 -2.54
CA THR A 51 24.59 49.02 -3.11
C THR A 51 23.41 49.84 -2.61
N LYS A 52 22.22 49.25 -2.53
CA LYS A 52 21.01 49.94 -2.04
C LYS A 52 21.12 50.34 -0.56
N LEU A 53 21.82 49.57 0.25
CA LEU A 53 21.99 49.84 1.69
C LEU A 53 23.22 50.71 1.98
N GLY A 54 24.12 50.91 1.01
CA GLY A 54 25.37 51.64 1.21
C GLY A 54 26.34 50.97 2.18
N ARG A 55 26.27 49.63 2.32
CA ARG A 55 27.17 48.83 3.16
C ARG A 55 27.51 47.50 2.52
N ASP A 56 28.70 46.99 2.83
CA ASP A 56 29.22 45.75 2.24
C ASP A 56 28.65 44.48 2.87
N GLU A 57 28.24 44.55 4.14
CA GLU A 57 27.73 43.39 4.88
C GLU A 57 26.20 43.40 5.00
N LEU A 58 25.58 42.28 4.61
CA LEU A 58 24.17 42.01 4.79
C LEU A 58 23.95 41.24 6.09
N THR A 59 22.87 41.57 6.81
CA THR A 59 22.44 40.75 7.94
C THR A 59 21.89 39.41 7.46
N GLN A 60 21.90 38.39 8.32
CA GLN A 60 21.35 37.06 7.98
C GLN A 60 19.91 37.14 7.47
N VAL A 61 19.06 37.99 8.08
CA VAL A 61 17.66 38.18 7.69
C VAL A 61 17.55 38.74 6.27
N GLU A 62 18.43 39.66 5.89
CA GLU A 62 18.45 40.22 4.53
C GLU A 62 18.98 39.20 3.52
N THR A 63 20.00 38.43 3.90
CA THR A 63 20.56 37.35 3.09
C THR A 63 19.50 36.30 2.78
N ASP A 64 18.79 35.82 3.80
CA ASP A 64 17.69 34.87 3.66
C ASP A 64 16.55 35.46 2.83
N GLY A 65 16.30 36.77 2.96
CA GLY A 65 15.31 37.50 2.15
C GLY A 65 15.65 37.51 0.66
N VAL A 66 16.91 37.75 0.31
CA VAL A 66 17.40 37.69 -1.08
C VAL A 66 17.31 36.27 -1.62
N ILE A 67 17.78 35.26 -0.87
CA ILE A 67 17.70 33.84 -1.26
C ILE A 67 16.23 33.44 -1.47
N LYS A 68 15.34 33.77 -0.54
CA LYS A 68 13.92 33.40 -0.61
C LYS A 68 13.22 34.07 -1.79
N LYS A 69 13.53 35.34 -2.08
CA LYS A 69 13.01 36.03 -3.27
C LYS A 69 13.51 35.35 -4.54
N ASN A 70 14.82 35.13 -4.62
CA ASN A 70 15.46 34.49 -5.76
C ASN A 70 14.89 33.08 -5.98
N MET A 71 14.69 32.27 -4.94
CA MET A 71 14.08 30.93 -5.05
C MET A 71 12.59 30.96 -5.44
N LYS A 72 11.82 31.96 -5.00
CA LYS A 72 10.41 32.12 -5.41
C LYS A 72 10.30 32.49 -6.89
N ASP A 73 11.13 33.43 -7.33
CA ASP A 73 11.17 33.90 -8.72
C ASP A 73 11.82 32.84 -9.63
N ASN A 74 12.76 32.08 -9.08
CA ASN A 74 13.39 30.92 -9.69
C ASN A 74 12.65 29.63 -9.34
N ASN A 75 11.32 29.65 -9.42
CA ASN A 75 10.60 28.42 -9.78
C ASN A 75 11.18 27.94 -11.12
N ILE A 76 12.12 27.02 -10.94
CA ILE A 76 13.43 26.78 -11.57
C ILE A 76 13.61 27.32 -12.99
N ARG A 77 14.47 28.34 -13.17
CA ARG A 77 15.00 28.76 -14.49
C ARG A 77 16.10 27.83 -15.00
N ILE A 78 16.69 27.01 -14.13
CA ILE A 78 17.65 25.96 -14.50
C ILE A 78 16.92 25.02 -15.48
N ASN A 79 17.23 25.18 -16.76
CA ASN A 79 17.00 24.17 -17.78
C ASN A 79 15.55 23.89 -18.19
N LYS A 80 14.62 24.85 -18.06
CA LYS A 80 13.31 24.79 -18.77
C LYS A 80 13.47 24.59 -20.29
N LYS A 81 14.67 24.87 -20.81
CA LYS A 81 15.02 24.76 -22.21
C LYS A 81 15.91 23.56 -22.52
N ILE A 82 16.51 22.86 -21.56
CA ILE A 82 17.46 21.79 -21.88
C ILE A 82 16.75 20.44 -21.76
N CYS A 83 16.85 19.62 -22.81
CA CYS A 83 16.41 18.23 -22.76
C CYS A 83 17.37 17.46 -21.85
N ILE A 84 16.86 16.77 -20.83
CA ILE A 84 17.71 15.99 -19.90
C ILE A 84 18.53 14.89 -20.59
N MET A 85 18.06 14.39 -21.73
CA MET A 85 18.72 13.31 -22.46
C MET A 85 19.82 13.82 -23.38
N ASP A 86 19.57 14.92 -24.09
CA ASP A 86 20.49 15.40 -25.12
C ASP A 86 21.42 16.50 -24.60
N GLY A 87 21.16 17.03 -23.39
CA GLY A 87 21.92 18.16 -22.82
C GLY A 87 21.82 19.46 -23.64
N ARG A 88 21.02 19.47 -24.71
CA ARG A 88 20.91 20.58 -25.65
C ARG A 88 19.70 21.48 -25.35
N PRO A 89 19.85 22.81 -25.53
CA PRO A 89 18.75 23.75 -25.40
C PRO A 89 17.75 23.67 -26.56
N VAL A 90 18.12 23.06 -27.69
CA VAL A 90 17.21 22.78 -28.81
C VAL A 90 17.56 21.39 -29.33
N CYS A 91 16.56 20.53 -29.39
CA CYS A 91 16.73 19.17 -29.91
C CYS A 91 16.54 19.23 -31.42
N PRO A 92 17.47 18.69 -32.22
CA PRO A 92 17.40 18.78 -33.68
C PRO A 92 16.18 18.05 -34.26
N ARG A 93 15.58 17.11 -33.50
CA ARG A 93 14.41 16.32 -33.92
C ARG A 93 13.07 17.00 -33.65
N SER A 94 12.99 17.95 -32.72
CA SER A 94 11.74 18.62 -32.38
C SER A 94 11.98 20.01 -31.79
N SER A 95 11.32 21.00 -32.39
CA SER A 95 11.32 22.38 -31.90
C SER A 95 10.44 22.56 -30.65
N LYS A 96 9.44 21.71 -30.47
CA LYS A 96 8.53 21.74 -29.32
C LYS A 96 9.10 20.96 -28.15
N LYS A 97 9.13 21.58 -26.96
CA LYS A 97 9.50 20.92 -25.70
C LYS A 97 8.26 20.47 -24.96
N MET A 98 8.38 19.34 -24.28
CA MET A 98 7.35 18.78 -23.43
C MET A 98 7.87 18.68 -22.01
N ARG A 99 7.03 19.04 -21.03
CA ARG A 99 7.37 18.89 -19.62
C ARG A 99 6.70 17.68 -19.03
N CYS A 100 7.40 17.02 -18.11
CA CYS A 100 6.74 16.08 -17.23
C CYS A 100 5.72 16.82 -16.35
N PRO A 101 4.57 16.24 -16.00
CA PRO A 101 3.61 16.85 -15.07
C PRO A 101 4.19 17.22 -13.69
N CYS A 102 5.33 16.66 -13.29
CA CYS A 102 6.05 17.06 -12.07
C CYS A 102 6.77 18.43 -12.20
N ASN A 103 6.90 18.98 -13.42
CA ASN A 103 7.63 20.20 -13.77
C ASN A 103 9.15 20.20 -13.49
N GLU A 104 9.73 19.08 -13.06
CA GLU A 104 11.17 18.99 -12.74
C GLU A 104 12.02 18.70 -13.98
N VAL A 105 11.46 17.99 -14.97
CA VAL A 105 12.20 17.54 -16.15
C VAL A 105 11.51 17.98 -17.44
N THR A 106 12.31 18.46 -18.39
CA THR A 106 11.87 18.82 -19.74
C THR A 106 12.49 17.86 -20.76
N TYR A 107 11.68 17.42 -21.72
CA TYR A 107 12.07 16.56 -22.82
C TYR A 107 11.86 17.29 -24.14
N CYS A 108 12.68 16.98 -25.15
CA CYS A 108 12.36 17.45 -26.49
C CYS A 108 11.31 16.59 -27.18
N SER A 109 11.28 15.29 -26.92
CA SER A 109 10.39 14.36 -27.61
C SER A 109 9.79 13.33 -26.68
N THR A 110 8.71 12.68 -27.13
CA THR A 110 8.13 11.51 -26.44
C THR A 110 9.13 10.37 -26.34
N ALA A 111 10.06 10.24 -27.29
CA ALA A 111 11.11 9.22 -27.27
C ALA A 111 12.10 9.45 -26.11
N CYS A 112 12.61 10.68 -25.96
CA CYS A 112 13.48 11.05 -24.83
C CYS A 112 12.76 10.87 -23.49
N GLN A 113 11.47 11.22 -23.43
CA GLN A 113 10.65 10.97 -22.25
C GLN A 113 10.58 9.48 -21.94
N LYS A 114 10.20 8.62 -22.89
CA LYS A 114 10.08 7.17 -22.69
C LYS A 114 11.39 6.53 -22.24
N GLN A 115 12.51 6.93 -22.85
CA GLN A 115 13.83 6.42 -22.50
C GLN A 115 14.24 6.82 -21.07
N HIS A 116 14.08 8.09 -20.70
CA HIS A 116 14.38 8.56 -19.35
C HIS A 116 13.36 8.09 -18.30
N TRP A 117 12.14 7.76 -18.72
CA TRP A 117 11.02 7.46 -17.82
C TRP A 117 11.31 6.30 -16.88
N MET A 118 12.09 5.29 -17.30
CA MET A 118 12.45 4.16 -16.45
C MET A 118 13.17 4.58 -15.17
N ILE A 119 13.98 5.64 -15.25
CA ILE A 119 14.71 6.21 -14.11
C ILE A 119 13.84 7.27 -13.43
N HIS A 120 13.30 8.22 -14.21
CA HIS A 120 12.55 9.35 -13.68
C HIS A 120 11.28 8.95 -12.90
N LYS A 121 10.61 7.86 -13.29
CA LYS A 121 9.37 7.41 -12.61
C LYS A 121 9.58 7.18 -11.11
N MET A 122 10.79 6.81 -10.69
CA MET A 122 11.13 6.53 -9.29
C MET A 122 11.25 7.81 -8.45
N THR A 123 11.56 8.95 -9.08
CA THR A 123 11.75 10.25 -8.42
C THR A 123 10.69 11.28 -8.79
N CYS A 124 9.83 10.97 -9.77
CA CYS A 124 8.81 11.88 -10.27
C CYS A 124 7.74 12.16 -9.21
N LYS A 125 7.72 13.38 -8.66
CA LYS A 125 6.73 13.81 -7.65
C LYS A 125 5.27 13.57 -8.05
N TRP A 126 4.94 13.76 -9.33
CA TRP A 126 3.60 13.52 -9.84
C TRP A 126 3.23 12.04 -9.79
N GLN A 127 4.16 11.15 -10.13
CA GLN A 127 3.94 9.70 -10.11
C GLN A 127 3.79 9.19 -8.67
N VAL A 128 4.67 9.62 -7.77
CA VAL A 128 4.61 9.26 -6.34
C VAL A 128 3.27 9.68 -5.72
N LYS A 129 2.80 10.90 -6.00
CA LYS A 129 1.49 11.37 -5.52
C LYS A 129 0.35 10.52 -6.09
N LYS A 130 0.40 10.20 -7.38
CA LYS A 130 -0.63 9.38 -8.05
C LYS A 130 -0.69 7.96 -7.47
N GLU A 131 0.45 7.35 -7.18
CA GLU A 131 0.53 6.02 -6.55
C GLU A 131 0.03 6.05 -5.10
N ALA A 132 0.37 7.08 -4.34
CA ALA A 132 -0.16 7.27 -2.99
C ALA A 132 -1.69 7.44 -2.97
N GLU A 133 -2.25 8.21 -3.90
CA GLU A 133 -3.70 8.37 -4.05
C GLU A 133 -4.39 7.05 -4.46
N LYS A 134 -3.76 6.27 -5.34
CA LYS A 134 -4.27 4.95 -5.74
C LYS A 134 -4.27 3.99 -4.55
N ALA A 135 -3.17 3.91 -3.82
CA ALA A 135 -3.04 3.06 -2.62
C ALA A 135 -4.06 3.45 -1.54
N LYS A 136 -4.32 4.75 -1.34
CA LYS A 136 -5.35 5.23 -0.41
C LYS A 136 -6.75 4.73 -0.82
N LYS A 137 -7.10 4.88 -2.11
CA LYS A 137 -8.40 4.41 -2.64
C LYS A 137 -8.56 2.89 -2.53
N GLU A 138 -7.49 2.13 -2.73
CA GLU A 138 -7.51 0.66 -2.57
C GLU A 138 -7.71 0.25 -1.11
N ARG A 139 -7.03 0.93 -0.16
CA ARG A 139 -7.23 0.71 1.29
C ARG A 139 -8.67 1.02 1.71
N GLU A 140 -9.22 2.16 1.29
CA GLU A 140 -10.60 2.54 1.59
C GLU A 140 -11.63 1.52 1.02
N LYS A 141 -11.36 0.96 -0.16
CA LYS A 141 -12.20 -0.11 -0.74
C LYS A 141 -12.13 -1.39 0.08
N HIS A 142 -10.92 -1.80 0.46
CA HIS A 142 -10.72 -3.01 1.24
C HIS A 142 -11.33 -2.90 2.64
N GLU A 143 -11.19 -1.74 3.29
CA GLU A 143 -11.82 -1.47 4.59
C GLU A 143 -13.36 -1.54 4.50
N LYS A 144 -13.97 -0.95 3.48
CA LYS A 144 -15.42 -1.04 3.25
C LYS A 144 -15.87 -2.49 3.02
N GLN A 145 -15.10 -3.28 2.27
CA GLN A 145 -15.39 -4.69 2.05
C GLN A 145 -15.28 -5.50 3.35
N GLN A 146 -14.25 -5.25 4.17
CA GLN A 146 -14.10 -5.89 5.48
C GLN A 146 -15.24 -5.54 6.44
N GLN A 147 -15.66 -4.27 6.49
CA GLN A 147 -16.80 -3.84 7.31
C GLN A 147 -18.11 -4.48 6.85
N GLN A 148 -18.33 -4.64 5.54
CA GLN A 148 -19.50 -5.35 5.01
C GLN A 148 -19.46 -6.84 5.35
N GLN A 149 -18.30 -7.50 5.22
CA GLN A 149 -18.12 -8.90 5.61
C GLN A 149 -18.32 -9.13 7.11
N ALA A 150 -17.87 -8.20 7.96
CA ALA A 150 -18.11 -8.25 9.40
C ALA A 150 -19.61 -8.15 9.73
N LYS A 151 -20.34 -7.24 9.06
CA LYS A 151 -21.80 -7.11 9.22
C LYS A 151 -22.58 -8.35 8.75
N THR A 152 -22.15 -8.99 7.65
CA THR A 152 -22.80 -10.24 7.20
C THR A 152 -22.47 -11.42 8.10
N LYS A 153 -21.24 -11.50 8.63
CA LYS A 153 -20.86 -12.53 9.60
C LYS A 153 -21.56 -12.35 10.96
N SER A 154 -21.78 -11.12 11.43
CA SER A 154 -22.55 -10.90 12.66
C SER A 154 -24.03 -11.26 12.50
N ALA A 155 -24.60 -11.13 11.30
CA ALA A 155 -25.98 -11.56 11.03
C ALA A 155 -26.15 -13.08 11.01
N ALA A 156 -25.14 -13.84 10.54
CA ALA A 156 -25.15 -15.30 10.54
C ALA A 156 -24.90 -15.92 11.93
N ASN A 157 -24.29 -15.18 12.87
CA ASN A 157 -23.97 -15.64 14.23
C ASN A 157 -24.94 -15.15 15.31
N ASN A 158 -26.12 -14.62 14.93
CA ASN A 158 -27.20 -14.29 15.86
C ASN A 158 -27.94 -15.54 16.39
N LEU A 159 -27.26 -16.67 16.52
CA LEU A 159 -27.73 -17.73 17.41
C LEU A 159 -27.57 -17.20 18.83
N THR A 160 -28.69 -17.12 19.56
CA THR A 160 -28.64 -16.85 21.01
C THR A 160 -27.73 -17.88 21.68
N GLU A 161 -27.11 -17.52 22.80
CA GLU A 161 -26.18 -18.43 23.49
C GLU A 161 -26.83 -19.76 23.85
N LYS A 162 -28.16 -19.76 24.09
CA LYS A 162 -28.97 -20.97 24.24
C LYS A 162 -28.98 -21.85 22.98
N GLN A 163 -29.15 -21.28 21.80
CA GLN A 163 -29.16 -22.04 20.54
C GLN A 163 -27.76 -22.59 20.20
N LYS A 164 -26.69 -21.85 20.52
CA LYS A 164 -25.31 -22.36 20.42
C LYS A 164 -25.07 -23.52 21.37
N ASN A 165 -25.50 -23.40 22.63
CA ASN A 165 -25.40 -24.48 23.61
C ASN A 165 -26.23 -25.70 23.21
N PHE A 166 -27.39 -25.50 22.59
CA PHE A 166 -28.20 -26.61 22.06
C PHE A 166 -27.46 -27.36 20.95
N ALA A 167 -26.88 -26.65 19.99
CA ALA A 167 -26.08 -27.25 18.91
C ALA A 167 -24.82 -27.97 19.44
N ARG A 168 -24.15 -27.43 20.47
CA ARG A 168 -23.04 -28.11 21.16
C ARG A 168 -23.49 -29.40 21.85
N MET A 169 -24.63 -29.37 22.55
CA MET A 169 -25.22 -30.56 23.17
C MET A 169 -25.59 -31.61 22.13
N GLU A 170 -26.27 -31.23 21.05
CA GLU A 170 -26.69 -32.14 19.99
C GLU A 170 -25.50 -32.83 19.32
N ALA A 171 -24.42 -32.08 19.04
CA ALA A 171 -23.17 -32.63 18.52
C ALA A 171 -22.55 -33.66 19.49
N PHE A 172 -22.56 -33.38 20.80
CA PHE A 172 -22.06 -34.29 21.84
C PHE A 172 -22.88 -35.58 21.95
N PHE A 173 -24.21 -35.51 21.83
CA PHE A 173 -25.06 -36.70 21.87
C PHE A 173 -24.96 -37.55 20.59
N ALA A 174 -24.79 -36.93 19.43
CA ALA A 174 -24.61 -37.64 18.15
C ALA A 174 -23.37 -38.54 18.17
N GLU A 175 -22.26 -38.06 18.76
CA GLU A 175 -21.01 -38.82 18.90
C GLU A 175 -21.16 -40.04 19.80
N ASN A 176 -21.91 -39.91 20.91
CA ASN A 176 -22.09 -41.00 21.87
C ASN A 176 -23.11 -42.06 21.41
N ASN A 177 -24.01 -41.71 20.49
CA ASN A 177 -25.00 -42.63 19.94
C ASN A 177 -24.52 -43.41 18.71
N GLY A 178 -23.26 -43.23 18.28
CA GLY A 178 -22.69 -43.94 17.13
C GLY A 178 -23.30 -43.53 15.78
N GLY A 179 -23.92 -42.35 15.70
CA GLY A 179 -24.41 -41.79 14.44
C GLY A 179 -23.26 -41.27 13.58
N GLU A 180 -23.34 -41.45 12.26
CA GLU A 180 -22.30 -41.08 11.28
C GLU A 180 -22.05 -39.56 11.11
N HIS A 181 -22.66 -38.69 11.93
CA HIS A 181 -22.42 -37.25 11.83
C HIS A 181 -21.11 -36.89 12.54
N SER A 182 -20.08 -36.58 11.76
CA SER A 182 -18.77 -36.20 12.31
C SER A 182 -18.85 -34.84 13.01
N ILE A 183 -18.21 -34.72 14.17
CA ILE A 183 -17.99 -33.46 14.92
C ILE A 183 -17.51 -32.33 14.00
N ALA A 184 -16.75 -32.67 12.95
CA ALA A 184 -16.26 -31.72 11.96
C ALA A 184 -17.39 -30.98 11.22
N GLU A 185 -18.53 -31.64 10.98
CA GLU A 185 -19.67 -31.05 10.29
C GLU A 185 -20.43 -30.07 11.20
N CYS A 186 -20.65 -30.42 12.48
CA CYS A 186 -21.25 -29.52 13.47
C CYS A 186 -20.35 -28.32 13.79
N ALA A 187 -19.03 -28.54 13.90
CA ALA A 187 -18.04 -27.48 14.12
C ALA A 187 -18.02 -26.46 12.97
N TRP A 188 -18.10 -26.96 11.75
CA TRP A 188 -18.16 -26.12 10.55
C TRP A 188 -19.43 -25.25 10.51
N GLN A 189 -20.59 -25.77 10.92
CA GLN A 189 -21.84 -25.00 10.99
C GLN A 189 -21.82 -23.89 12.05
N LEU A 190 -21.12 -24.12 13.17
CA LEU A 190 -20.98 -23.13 14.25
C LEU A 190 -19.85 -22.13 14.01
N GLY A 191 -19.00 -22.36 13.01
CA GLY A 191 -17.78 -21.58 12.80
C GLY A 191 -16.78 -21.71 13.95
N GLU A 192 -16.90 -22.77 14.76
CA GLU A 192 -16.01 -23.09 15.87
C GLU A 192 -15.06 -24.24 15.45
N HIS A 193 -13.88 -24.30 16.06
CA HIS A 193 -12.95 -25.39 15.77
C HIS A 193 -13.49 -26.72 16.35
N PRO A 194 -13.42 -27.86 15.63
CA PRO A 194 -13.94 -29.16 16.11
C PRO A 194 -13.50 -29.54 17.53
N PHE A 195 -12.29 -29.15 17.90
CA PHE A 195 -11.70 -29.43 19.21
C PHE A 195 -12.29 -28.64 20.38
N VAL A 196 -12.93 -27.48 20.11
CA VAL A 196 -13.66 -26.72 21.14
C VAL A 196 -14.95 -27.44 21.53
N ILE A 197 -15.57 -28.15 20.58
CA ILE A 197 -16.82 -28.90 20.80
C ILE A 197 -16.55 -30.20 21.58
N GLY A 198 -15.40 -30.85 21.34
CA GLY A 198 -14.97 -32.03 22.10
C GLY A 198 -14.45 -31.73 23.52
N GLY A 199 -14.49 -30.48 23.97
CA GLY A 199 -14.12 -30.09 25.34
C GLY A 199 -12.63 -30.19 25.70
N GLY A 200 -11.75 -30.25 24.70
CA GLY A 200 -10.31 -30.12 24.92
C GLY A 200 -9.92 -28.66 25.17
N ASN A 201 -8.99 -28.43 26.09
CA ASN A 201 -8.34 -27.12 26.23
C ASN A 201 -6.96 -27.18 25.56
N LEU A 202 -6.69 -26.23 24.65
CA LEU A 202 -5.36 -26.03 24.10
C LEU A 202 -4.54 -25.20 25.08
N ARG A 203 -3.36 -25.69 25.48
CA ARG A 203 -2.37 -24.88 26.19
C ARG A 203 -1.17 -24.63 25.28
N TYR A 204 -0.69 -23.39 25.30
CA TYR A 204 0.52 -22.99 24.59
C TYR A 204 1.71 -23.08 25.54
N GLY A 205 2.60 -24.03 25.29
CA GLY A 205 3.85 -24.21 26.03
C GLY A 205 5.08 -23.76 25.22
N PRO A 206 6.26 -23.69 25.86
CA PRO A 206 7.51 -23.30 25.19
C PRO A 206 7.93 -24.26 24.06
N SER A 207 7.44 -25.49 24.06
CA SER A 207 7.72 -26.55 23.09
C SER A 207 6.68 -26.64 21.96
N GLY A 208 5.65 -25.79 21.96
CA GLY A 208 4.56 -25.81 20.99
C GLY A 208 3.18 -25.98 21.64
N GLU A 209 2.20 -26.31 20.81
CA GLU A 209 0.82 -26.53 21.23
C GLU A 209 0.69 -27.90 21.91
N GLU A 210 0.32 -27.92 23.19
CA GLU A 210 0.09 -29.16 23.94
C GLU A 210 -1.41 -29.30 24.21
N PHE A 211 -1.95 -30.43 23.76
CA PHE A 211 -3.36 -30.76 23.94
C PHE A 211 -3.57 -31.44 25.29
N ILE A 212 -4.40 -30.84 26.14
CA ILE A 212 -4.88 -31.48 27.35
C ILE A 212 -6.34 -31.84 27.13
N LYS A 213 -6.62 -33.15 27.05
CA LYS A 213 -7.98 -33.68 26.96
C LYS A 213 -8.72 -33.31 28.25
N GLY A 214 -9.64 -32.36 28.16
CA GLY A 214 -10.48 -31.96 29.28
C GLY A 214 -11.66 -32.92 29.41
N ASP A 215 -11.85 -33.48 30.60
CA ASP A 215 -13.07 -34.24 30.91
C ASP A 215 -14.27 -33.29 30.93
N VAL A 216 -15.05 -33.30 29.85
CA VAL A 216 -16.33 -32.56 29.70
C VAL A 216 -17.31 -32.86 30.84
N ALA A 217 -17.14 -33.98 31.55
CA ALA A 217 -17.97 -34.37 32.67
C ALA A 217 -17.81 -33.49 33.93
N LYS A 218 -16.75 -32.67 34.05
CA LYS A 218 -16.45 -31.94 35.29
C LYS A 218 -17.20 -30.62 35.44
N ILE A 219 -17.53 -29.94 34.34
CA ILE A 219 -18.15 -28.59 34.38
C ILE A 219 -19.62 -28.64 34.82
N TYR A 220 -20.34 -29.75 34.58
CA TYR A 220 -21.78 -29.85 34.90
C TYR A 220 -22.11 -30.36 36.31
N ARG A 221 -21.13 -30.72 37.15
CA ARG A 221 -21.40 -31.40 38.45
C ARG A 221 -21.07 -30.62 39.72
N GLU A 222 -20.30 -29.54 39.65
CA GLU A 222 -20.07 -28.70 40.85
C GLU A 222 -21.35 -27.98 41.31
N GLU A 223 -22.31 -27.71 40.42
CA GLU A 223 -23.62 -27.15 40.79
C GLU A 223 -24.62 -28.18 41.36
N LEU A 224 -24.39 -29.48 41.17
CA LEU A 224 -25.31 -30.56 41.59
C LEU A 224 -24.80 -31.39 42.78
N GLY A 225 -23.58 -31.15 43.27
CA GLY A 225 -23.06 -31.78 44.49
C GLY A 225 -22.83 -33.30 44.40
N VAL A 226 -22.61 -33.86 43.20
CA VAL A 226 -22.41 -35.31 43.02
C VAL A 226 -20.96 -35.62 42.67
N GLU A 227 -20.29 -36.37 43.54
CA GLU A 227 -18.91 -36.83 43.33
C GLU A 227 -18.87 -37.96 42.28
N TRP A 228 -17.82 -37.98 41.45
CA TRP A 228 -17.65 -39.00 40.40
C TRP A 228 -16.72 -40.11 40.88
N ASP A 229 -17.13 -41.37 40.74
CA ASP A 229 -16.46 -42.56 41.27
C ASP A 229 -15.49 -43.22 40.27
N GLY A 230 -15.21 -42.58 39.14
CA GLY A 230 -14.26 -43.06 38.13
C GLY A 230 -14.71 -44.30 37.35
N SER A 231 -15.98 -44.71 37.43
CA SER A 231 -16.46 -45.89 36.71
C SER A 231 -17.05 -45.56 35.33
N PRO A 232 -16.62 -46.22 34.23
CA PRO A 232 -17.27 -46.11 32.93
C PRO A 232 -18.62 -46.85 32.97
N ARG A 233 -19.73 -46.11 33.00
CA ARG A 233 -21.07 -46.74 32.87
C ARG A 233 -21.41 -46.97 31.40
N PHE A 234 -21.18 -48.20 30.94
CA PHE A 234 -22.06 -48.83 29.95
C PHE A 234 -23.39 -49.13 30.64
N GLY A 235 -24.50 -48.49 30.23
CA GLY A 235 -25.81 -48.83 30.81
C GLY A 235 -26.91 -47.78 30.72
N MET A 236 -26.90 -46.88 29.73
CA MET A 236 -28.13 -46.15 29.37
C MET A 236 -28.76 -46.89 28.19
N GLY A 237 -30.03 -47.27 28.34
CA GLY A 237 -30.81 -47.86 27.24
C GLY A 237 -30.95 -46.89 26.06
N PRO A 238 -31.35 -47.39 24.87
CA PRO A 238 -31.45 -46.59 23.66
C PRO A 238 -32.38 -45.39 23.87
N TYR A 239 -31.90 -44.20 23.50
CA TYR A 239 -32.69 -42.98 23.52
C TYR A 239 -33.74 -43.04 22.41
N GLU A 240 -35.03 -43.03 22.78
CA GLU A 240 -36.13 -42.88 21.82
C GLU A 240 -36.37 -41.40 21.53
N GLN A 241 -36.13 -40.99 20.30
CA GLN A 241 -36.32 -39.61 19.84
C GLN A 241 -37.83 -39.35 19.60
N GLU A 242 -38.46 -38.55 20.47
CA GLU A 242 -39.92 -38.30 20.43
C GLU A 242 -40.43 -37.44 19.25
N LYS A 243 -39.56 -36.95 18.36
CA LYS A 243 -39.97 -36.13 17.20
C LYS A 243 -39.31 -36.59 15.91
N ALA A 244 -40.13 -36.70 14.86
CA ALA A 244 -39.68 -37.02 13.52
C ALA A 244 -38.63 -35.99 13.06
N PRO A 245 -37.46 -36.41 12.56
CA PRO A 245 -36.48 -35.50 12.00
C PRO A 245 -37.11 -34.78 10.81
N GLU A 246 -37.34 -33.49 10.94
CA GLU A 246 -37.51 -32.65 9.75
C GLU A 246 -36.20 -32.75 8.97
N ASP A 247 -36.26 -33.24 7.73
CA ASP A 247 -35.11 -33.53 6.88
C ASP A 247 -34.41 -32.22 6.44
N TRP A 248 -33.68 -31.63 7.40
CA TRP A 248 -32.85 -30.44 7.20
C TRP A 248 -31.70 -30.74 6.22
N ILE A 249 -31.35 -32.02 6.04
CA ILE A 249 -30.42 -32.51 5.03
C ILE A 249 -31.01 -32.36 3.62
N ALA A 250 -32.31 -32.65 3.41
CA ALA A 250 -33.00 -32.36 2.15
C ALA A 250 -33.05 -30.84 1.87
N LYS A 251 -33.24 -30.02 2.90
CA LYS A 251 -33.24 -28.54 2.78
C LYS A 251 -31.84 -27.99 2.45
N ALA A 252 -30.79 -28.57 3.03
CA ALA A 252 -29.39 -28.24 2.72
C ALA A 252 -28.97 -28.71 1.31
N ARG A 253 -29.48 -29.87 0.84
CA ARG A 253 -29.24 -30.39 -0.53
C ARG A 253 -29.95 -29.57 -1.61
N GLN A 254 -31.13 -29.00 -1.32
CA GLN A 254 -31.79 -28.03 -2.21
C GLN A 254 -31.00 -26.71 -2.30
N GLY A 255 -30.24 -26.39 -1.25
CA GLY A 255 -29.22 -25.34 -1.23
C GLY A 255 -27.92 -25.75 -1.92
N LYS A 256 -27.95 -26.25 -3.17
CA LYS A 256 -26.76 -26.16 -4.03
C LYS A 256 -26.36 -24.69 -4.08
N SER A 257 -25.29 -24.39 -3.35
CA SER A 257 -25.04 -23.05 -2.82
C SER A 257 -25.07 -22.01 -3.92
N LEU A 258 -25.77 -20.90 -3.66
CA LEU A 258 -25.74 -19.70 -4.48
C LEU A 258 -24.29 -19.37 -4.91
N ARG A 259 -23.35 -19.60 -3.98
CA ARG A 259 -21.90 -19.47 -4.15
C ARG A 259 -21.31 -20.33 -5.27
N VAL A 260 -21.75 -21.57 -5.48
CA VAL A 260 -21.28 -22.40 -6.61
C VAL A 260 -21.78 -21.84 -7.93
N LYS A 261 -23.04 -21.36 -7.99
CA LYS A 261 -23.56 -20.68 -9.18
C LYS A 261 -22.84 -19.36 -9.47
N ASP A 262 -22.49 -18.62 -8.42
CA ASP A 262 -21.72 -17.37 -8.55
C ASP A 262 -20.30 -17.62 -9.07
N ILE A 263 -19.62 -18.67 -8.58
CA ILE A 263 -18.30 -19.09 -9.08
C ILE A 263 -18.37 -19.56 -10.54
N GLU A 264 -19.39 -20.34 -10.92
CA GLU A 264 -19.59 -20.76 -12.30
C GLU A 264 -19.84 -19.58 -13.24
N ASN A 265 -20.57 -18.56 -12.77
CA ASN A 265 -20.83 -17.33 -13.54
C ASN A 265 -19.58 -16.45 -13.66
N GLU A 266 -18.77 -16.32 -12.61
CA GLU A 266 -17.48 -15.62 -12.67
C GLU A 266 -16.53 -16.29 -13.66
N LEU A 267 -16.40 -17.63 -13.59
CA LEU A 267 -15.55 -18.38 -14.52
C LEU A 267 -16.02 -18.20 -15.97
N LYS A 268 -17.33 -18.27 -16.24
CA LYS A 268 -17.88 -17.98 -17.59
C LYS A 268 -17.57 -16.57 -18.07
N GLY A 269 -17.61 -15.57 -17.18
CA GLY A 269 -17.27 -14.19 -17.51
C GLY A 269 -15.79 -14.02 -17.90
N MET A 270 -14.88 -14.74 -17.24
CA MET A 270 -13.45 -14.69 -17.57
C MET A 270 -13.13 -15.28 -18.94
N TYR A 271 -13.78 -16.39 -19.33
CA TYR A 271 -13.56 -17.00 -20.64
C TYR A 271 -14.05 -16.13 -21.80
N LEU A 272 -15.18 -15.42 -21.64
CA LEU A 272 -15.73 -14.56 -22.69
C LEU A 272 -14.91 -13.29 -22.94
N ASN A 273 -14.17 -12.80 -21.94
CA ASN A 273 -13.33 -11.62 -22.07
C ASN A 273 -11.96 -11.91 -22.71
N ASN A 274 -11.51 -13.17 -22.74
CA ASN A 274 -10.26 -13.57 -23.40
C ASN A 274 -10.43 -13.88 -24.91
N LEU A 275 -11.66 -13.87 -25.41
CA LEU A 275 -12.01 -14.13 -26.82
C LEU A 275 -12.31 -12.84 -27.62
N LYS A 276 -12.08 -11.66 -27.03
CA LYS A 276 -12.20 -10.34 -27.68
C LYS A 276 -10.86 -9.63 -27.70
#